data_AF-A0A3N6AUY7-F1
#
_entry.id   AF-A0A3N6AUY7-F1
#
_cell.length_a   1.000
_cell.length_b   1.000
_cell.length_c   1.000
_cell.angle_alpha   90.00
_cell.angle_beta   90.00
_cell.angle_gamma   90.00
#
_symmetry.space_group_name_H-M   'P 1'
#
loop_
_entity.id
_entity.type
_entity.pdbx_description
1 polymer ?
#
loop_
_entity_poly.entity_id
_entity_poly.type
_entity_poly.pdbx_seq_one_letter_code
_entity_poly.pdbx_strand_id
1 'polypeptide(L)' 'MPPDDMYRTFNMGIGLIAGTSSASAAEMIRRLRACHVEAVAIGEIVEGDRTVRYV' A
#
# COMPACT_ATOMS: atom_id res chain seq x y z
N MET A 1 -4.66 15.71 -15.95
CA MET A 1 -3.91 16.19 -14.77
C MET A 1 -2.50 15.67 -14.87
N PRO A 2 -1.48 16.44 -14.44
CA PRO A 2 -0.14 15.93 -14.19
C PRO A 2 -0.20 14.66 -13.31
N PRO A 3 0.66 13.65 -13.55
CA PRO A 3 0.66 12.41 -12.77
C PRO A 3 0.71 12.62 -11.25
N ASP A 4 1.53 13.56 -10.79
CA ASP A 4 1.67 13.87 -9.35
C ASP A 4 0.37 14.38 -8.71
N ASP A 5 -0.43 15.14 -9.47
CA ASP A 5 -1.70 15.65 -8.97
C ASP A 5 -2.75 14.53 -8.87
N MET A 6 -2.64 13.48 -9.70
CA MET A 6 -3.51 12.31 -9.62
C MET A 6 -3.28 11.53 -8.33
N TYR A 7 -2.03 11.28 -7.95
CA TYR A 7 -1.69 10.57 -6.70
C TYR A 7 -2.09 11.32 -5.44
N ARG A 8 -2.16 12.65 -5.50
CA ARG A 8 -2.60 13.50 -4.37
C ARG A 8 -4.12 13.61 -4.26
N THR A 9 -4.85 13.31 -5.33
CA THR A 9 -6.29 13.56 -5.44
C THR A 9 -7.11 12.26 -5.41
N PHE A 10 -6.59 11.21 -6.03
CA PHE A 10 -7.26 9.92 -6.17
C PHE A 10 -6.50 8.84 -5.40
N ASN A 11 -7.24 7.84 -4.95
CA ASN A 11 -6.66 6.69 -4.26
C ASN A 11 -5.93 5.71 -5.18
N MET A 12 -5.97 5.94 -6.50
CA MET A 12 -5.31 5.13 -7.53
C MET A 12 -5.65 3.62 -7.45
N GLY A 13 -6.88 3.29 -7.02
CA GLY A 13 -7.34 1.91 -6.85
C GLY A 13 -7.00 1.28 -5.50
N ILE A 14 -6.35 2.00 -4.59
CA ILE A 14 -5.96 1.52 -3.25
C ILE A 14 -6.84 2.20 -2.20
N GLY A 15 -7.89 1.52 -1.74
CA GLY A 15 -8.80 2.04 -0.72
C GLY A 15 -8.25 2.01 0.71
N LEU A 16 -7.24 1.16 0.97
CA LEU A 16 -6.66 0.95 2.29
C LEU A 16 -5.17 0.62 2.19
N ILE A 17 -4.36 1.24 3.04
CA ILE A 17 -2.97 0.86 3.27
C ILE A 17 -2.84 0.39 4.71
N ALA A 18 -2.29 -0.80 4.92
CA ALA A 18 -2.05 -1.36 6.23
C ALA A 18 -0.59 -1.82 6.34
N GLY A 19 0.10 -1.34 7.37
CA GLY A 19 1.49 -1.71 7.66
C GLY A 19 1.55 -2.99 8.50
N THR A 20 2.54 -3.83 8.23
CA THR A 20 2.85 -5.03 9.02
C THR A 20 4.34 -5.34 8.96
N SER A 21 4.80 -6.29 9.79
CA SER A 21 6.17 -6.79 9.67
C SER A 21 6.35 -7.58 8.37
N SER A 22 7.56 -7.57 7.81
CA SER A 22 7.88 -8.36 6.61
C SER A 22 7.58 -9.86 6.80
N ALA A 23 7.81 -10.40 7.99
CA ALA A 23 7.52 -11.78 8.35
C ALA A 23 6.01 -12.12 8.27
N SER A 24 5.14 -11.15 8.55
CA SER A 24 3.68 -11.35 8.58
C SER A 24 2.97 -10.94 7.29
N ALA A 25 3.66 -10.29 6.34
CA ALA A 25 3.05 -9.74 5.13
C ALA A 25 2.32 -10.80 4.29
N ALA A 26 2.95 -11.96 4.06
CA ALA A 26 2.35 -13.03 3.28
C ALA A 26 1.09 -13.62 3.95
N GLU A 27 1.11 -13.77 5.28
CA GLU A 27 -0.05 -14.26 6.03
C GLU A 27 -1.20 -13.26 6.01
N MET A 28 -0.91 -11.97 6.18
CA MET A 28 -1.90 -10.90 6.12
C MET A 28 -2.61 -10.86 4.76
N ILE A 29 -1.86 -10.91 3.66
CA ILE A 29 -2.42 -10.95 2.30
C ILE A 29 -3.33 -12.17 2.12
N ARG A 30 -2.90 -13.36 2.58
CA ARG A 30 -3.74 -14.57 2.51
C ARG A 30 -5.05 -14.41 3.26
N ARG A 31 -5.02 -13.85 4.48
CA ARG A 31 -6.22 -13.61 5.30
C ARG A 31 -7.17 -12.62 4.63
N LEU A 32 -6.66 -11.52 4.08
CA LEU A 32 -7.47 -10.53 3.37
C LEU A 32 -8.16 -11.13 2.15
N ARG A 33 -7.44 -11.92 1.35
CA ARG A 33 -8.01 -12.62 0.19
C ARG A 33 -9.06 -13.67 0.59
N ALA A 34 -8.87 -14.35 1.73
CA ALA A 34 -9.87 -15.26 2.28
C ALA A 34 -11.17 -14.53 2.69
N CYS A 35 -11.10 -13.23 2.96
CA CYS A 35 -12.26 -12.35 3.19
C CYS A 35 -12.77 -11.67 1.90
N HIS A 36 -12.36 -12.14 0.72
CA HIS A 36 -12.68 -11.55 -0.59
C HIS A 36 -12.20 -10.09 -0.76
N VAL A 37 -11.12 -9.72 -0.06
CA VAL A 37 -10.44 -8.44 -0.25
C VAL A 37 -9.19 -8.64 -1.12
N GLU A 38 -9.14 -7.97 -2.25
CA GLU A 38 -7.94 -7.91 -3.09
C GLU A 38 -6.80 -7.21 -2.32
N ALA A 39 -5.68 -7.90 -2.18
CA ALA A 39 -4.54 -7.42 -1.39
C ALA A 39 -3.22 -7.79 -2.05
N VAL A 40 -2.28 -6.84 -2.02
CA VAL A 40 -0.92 -6.96 -2.56
C VAL A 40 0.04 -6.09 -1.74
N ALA A 41 1.30 -6.48 -1.66
CA ALA A 41 2.34 -5.62 -1.10
C ALA A 41 2.69 -4.51 -2.12
N ILE A 42 2.55 -3.25 -1.70
CA ILE A 42 2.72 -2.07 -2.58
C ILE A 42 3.97 -1.24 -2.26
N GLY A 43 4.74 -1.62 -1.23
CA GLY A 43 5.94 -0.91 -0.82
C GLY A 43 6.41 -1.29 0.57
N GLU A 44 7.34 -0.51 1.10
CA GLU A 44 7.95 -0.67 2.41
C GLU A 44 8.07 0.68 3.14
N ILE A 45 8.08 0.63 4.48
CA ILE A 45 8.34 1.81 5.31
C ILE A 45 9.83 1.80 5.64
N VAL A 46 10.50 2.90 5.30
CA VAL A 46 11.92 3.14 5.60
C VAL A 46 12.07 4.35 6.52
N GLU A 47 13.21 4.45 7.20
CA GLU A 47 13.57 5.67 7.91
C GLU A 47 13.66 6.85 6.91
N GLY A 48 13.13 8.01 7.28
CA GLY A 48 13.16 9.19 6.42
C GLY A 48 12.20 10.31 6.84
N ASP A 49 12.00 11.28 5.94
CA ASP A 49 11.37 12.58 6.24
C ASP A 49 9.83 12.57 6.15
N ARG A 50 9.20 11.43 6.43
CA ARG A 50 7.73 11.26 6.38
C ARG A 50 7.12 11.59 5.00
N THR A 51 7.86 11.31 3.94
CA THR A 51 7.45 11.49 2.54
C THR A 51 7.17 10.16 1.85
N VAL A 52 6.33 10.17 0.81
CA VAL A 52 6.14 9.03 -0.09
C VAL A 52 7.00 9.21 -1.33
N ARG A 53 7.71 8.15 -1.73
CA ARG A 53 8.46 8.10 -2.99
C ARG A 53 7.88 6.98 -3.86
N TYR A 54 7.50 7.33 -5.08
CA TYR A 54 7.11 6.37 -6.10
C TYR A 54 8.37 5.98 -6.88
N VAL A 55 8.65 4.69 -6.97
CA VAL A 55 9.81 4.10 -7.66
C VAL A 55 9.36 3.18 -8.79
#